data_AF-A0A5N9GBU9-F1
#
_entry.id   AF-A0A5N9GBU9-F1
#
_cell.length_a   1.000
_cell.length_b   1.000
_cell.length_c   1.000
_cell.angle_alpha   90.00
_cell.angle_beta   90.00
_cell.angle_gamma   90.00
#
_symmetry.space_group_name_H-M   'P 1'
#
loop_
_entity.id
_entity.type
_entity.pdbx_description
1 polymer ?
#
loop_
_entity_poly.entity_id
_entity_poly.type
_entity_poly.pdbx_seq_one_letter_code
_entity_poly.pdbx_strand_id
1 'polypeptide(L)'
;MISGFVSSHDEAIIELNVRGPGSRSLSVEAVIDTGFNRSLTLPHDQIEILGLEWRSRGQALLADGTVSVFDVYDATVDWNGEQRSLEIHEADSTPLVGMELIKGYELRIQVTEGGAVTLERLS
;
A
#
# COMPACT_ATOMS: atom_id res chain seq x y z
N MET A 1 -8.04 14.66 -1.52
CA MET A 1 -6.60 14.57 -1.84
C MET A 1 -5.94 13.77 -0.74
N ILE A 2 -5.09 12.81 -1.08
CA ILE A 2 -4.23 12.11 -0.11
C ILE A 2 -2.87 12.81 -0.13
N SER A 3 -2.29 13.04 1.04
CA SER A 3 -1.02 13.74 1.20
C SER A 3 -0.03 12.87 1.95
N GLY A 4 1.25 13.11 1.72
CA GLY A 4 2.37 12.43 2.33
C GLY A 4 3.65 13.24 2.16
N PHE A 5 4.78 12.59 2.37
CA PHE A 5 6.09 13.25 2.33
C PHE A 5 7.18 12.32 1.78
N VAL A 6 8.29 12.91 1.33
CA VAL A 6 9.50 12.15 0.99
C VAL A 6 10.36 11.97 2.24
N SER A 7 10.67 10.73 2.59
CA SER A 7 11.45 10.37 3.77
C SER A 7 12.94 10.74 3.62
N SER A 8 13.73 10.58 4.69
CA SER A 8 15.19 10.72 4.64
C SER A 8 15.90 9.61 3.84
N HIS A 9 15.16 8.59 3.38
CA HIS A 9 15.64 7.52 2.50
C HIS A 9 15.18 7.73 1.04
N ASP A 10 14.72 8.94 0.70
CA ASP A 10 14.20 9.30 -0.63
C ASP A 10 12.94 8.52 -1.06
N GLU A 11 12.17 8.00 -0.10
CA GLU A 11 10.94 7.25 -0.34
C GLU A 11 9.70 8.16 -0.26
N ALA A 12 8.80 8.08 -1.24
CA ALA A 12 7.53 8.79 -1.21
C ALA A 12 6.52 8.01 -0.33
N ILE A 13 6.27 8.51 0.89
CA ILE A 13 5.43 7.84 1.89
C ILE A 13 4.05 8.49 1.96
N ILE A 14 3.01 7.65 2.07
CA ILE A 14 1.67 8.06 2.52
C ILE A 14 1.23 7.21 3.71
N GLU A 15 0.43 7.80 4.60
CA GLU A 15 -0.18 7.08 5.72
C GLU A 15 -1.60 6.62 5.35
N LEU A 16 -1.90 5.35 5.63
CA LEU A 16 -3.17 4.71 5.32
C LEU A 16 -3.74 4.04 6.57
N ASN A 17 -5.03 4.24 6.84
CA ASN A 17 -5.73 3.44 7.84
C ASN A 17 -6.28 2.17 7.18
N VAL A 18 -5.67 1.03 7.50
CA VAL A 18 -6.11 -0.30 7.07
C VAL A 18 -7.02 -0.89 8.13
N ARG A 19 -8.12 -1.52 7.70
CA ARG A 19 -9.16 -2.09 8.55
C ARG A 19 -9.25 -3.59 8.32
N GLY A 20 -9.22 -4.34 9.41
CA GLY A 20 -9.54 -5.75 9.45
C GLY A 20 -10.96 -6.01 9.96
N PRO A 21 -11.34 -7.28 10.16
CA PRO A 21 -12.67 -7.63 10.65
C PRO A 21 -13.00 -7.02 12.02
N GLY A 22 -14.24 -6.53 12.15
CA GLY A 22 -14.74 -5.91 13.38
C GLY A 22 -14.22 -4.48 13.55
N SER A 23 -13.65 -4.18 14.73
CA SER A 23 -13.11 -2.86 15.06
C SER A 23 -11.59 -2.78 14.96
N ARG A 24 -10.93 -3.75 14.31
CA ARG A 24 -9.47 -3.76 14.14
C ARG A 24 -9.07 -2.80 13.03
N SER A 25 -8.13 -1.92 13.33
CA SER A 25 -7.52 -1.05 12.33
C SER A 25 -6.10 -0.69 12.73
N LEU A 26 -5.27 -0.40 11.74
CA LEU A 26 -3.87 -0.02 11.90
C LEU A 26 -3.56 1.14 10.95
N SER A 27 -2.86 2.14 11.46
CA SER A 27 -2.26 3.16 10.60
C SER A 27 -0.94 2.65 10.06
N VAL A 28 -0.79 2.67 8.74
CA VAL A 28 0.32 2.08 8.01
C VAL A 28 0.97 3.17 7.17
N GLU A 29 2.24 3.43 7.42
CA GLU A 29 3.09 4.19 6.48
C GLU A 29 3.50 3.27 5.34
N ALA A 30 3.18 3.66 4.11
CA ALA A 30 3.46 2.88 2.92
C ALA A 30 4.16 3.72 1.86
N VAL A 31 5.17 3.12 1.21
CA VAL A 31 5.92 3.73 0.11
C VAL A 31 5.12 3.58 -1.18
N ILE A 32 4.99 4.66 -1.95
CA ILE A 32 4.41 4.58 -3.30
C ILE A 32 5.42 3.91 -4.23
N ASP A 33 5.06 2.74 -4.75
CA ASP A 33 5.87 1.99 -5.71
C ASP A 33 5.16 1.91 -7.07
N THR A 34 5.65 2.70 -8.03
CA THR A 34 5.13 2.70 -9.40
C THR A 34 5.54 1.48 -10.24
N GLY A 35 6.51 0.69 -9.76
CA GLY A 35 6.89 -0.61 -10.31
C GLY A 35 6.01 -1.75 -9.81
N PHE A 36 5.29 -1.56 -8.70
CA PHE A 36 4.36 -2.54 -8.16
C PHE A 36 2.97 -2.42 -8.78
N ASN A 37 2.50 -3.46 -9.45
CA ASN A 37 1.26 -3.41 -10.24
C ASN A 37 -0.02 -3.83 -9.49
N ARG A 38 0.06 -4.17 -8.20
CA ARG A 38 -1.10 -4.52 -7.36
C ARG A 38 -1.44 -3.37 -6.41
N SER A 39 -2.26 -3.65 -5.40
CA SER A 39 -2.87 -2.67 -4.50
C SER A 39 -1.95 -2.24 -3.36
N LEU A 40 -1.71 -3.12 -2.39
CA LEU A 40 -1.00 -2.82 -1.15
C LEU A 40 -0.26 -4.06 -0.65
N THR A 41 0.98 -3.91 -0.21
CA THR A 41 1.67 -4.96 0.58
C THR A 41 1.60 -4.67 2.06
N LEU A 42 1.59 -5.70 2.89
CA LEU A 42 1.82 -5.61 4.34
C LEU A 42 2.73 -6.76 4.81
N PRO A 43 3.56 -6.54 5.84
CA PRO A 43 4.27 -7.61 6.51
C PRO A 43 3.34 -8.47 7.38
N HIS A 44 3.79 -9.69 7.66
CA HIS A 44 3.00 -10.72 8.36
C HIS A 44 2.46 -10.25 9.71
N ASP A 45 3.27 -9.54 10.49
CA ASP A 45 2.90 -9.03 11.81
C ASP A 45 1.72 -8.05 11.76
N GLN A 46 1.69 -7.15 10.77
CA GLN A 46 0.57 -6.23 10.56
C GLN A 46 -0.69 -6.96 10.11
N ILE A 47 -0.55 -7.98 9.26
CA ILE A 47 -1.65 -8.86 8.83
C ILE A 47 -2.26 -9.58 10.04
N GLU A 48 -1.44 -10.12 10.94
CA GLU A 48 -1.89 -10.77 12.19
C GLU A 48 -2.57 -9.78 13.14
N ILE A 49 -2.01 -8.59 13.33
CA ILE A 49 -2.60 -7.53 14.17
C ILE A 49 -3.99 -7.14 13.67
N LEU A 50 -4.14 -6.99 12.35
CA LEU A 50 -5.41 -6.67 11.71
C LEU A 50 -6.37 -7.87 11.69
N GLY A 51 -5.86 -9.09 11.83
CA GLY A 51 -6.63 -10.33 11.75
C GLY A 51 -7.27 -10.51 10.38
N LEU A 52 -6.54 -10.20 9.30
CA LEU A 52 -7.07 -10.26 7.94
C LEU A 52 -7.37 -11.69 7.52
N GLU A 53 -8.42 -11.86 6.71
CA GLU A 53 -8.83 -13.17 6.21
C GLU A 53 -7.95 -13.56 5.01
N TRP A 54 -7.35 -14.76 5.07
CA TRP A 54 -6.60 -15.32 3.96
C TRP A 54 -7.56 -15.61 2.80
N ARG A 55 -7.18 -15.18 1.60
CA ARG A 55 -7.99 -15.32 0.38
C ARG A 55 -7.41 -16.34 -0.58
N SER A 56 -6.12 -16.21 -0.89
CA SER A 56 -5.46 -17.04 -1.90
C SER A 56 -3.93 -16.96 -1.82
N ARG A 57 -3.25 -17.64 -2.73
CA ARG A 57 -1.81 -17.55 -2.93
C ARG A 57 -1.51 -16.96 -4.30
N GLY A 58 -0.60 -15.99 -4.34
CA GLY A 58 -0.16 -15.31 -5.55
C GLY A 58 1.29 -15.61 -5.90
N GLN A 59 1.68 -15.16 -7.10
CA GLN A 59 3.07 -15.15 -7.55
C GLN A 59 3.40 -13.80 -8.19
N ALA A 60 4.63 -13.33 -7.99
CA ALA A 60 5.15 -12.13 -8.65
C ALA A 60 6.56 -12.39 -9.20
N LEU A 61 6.83 -11.83 -10.38
CA LEU A 61 8.17 -11.66 -10.89
C LEU A 61 8.76 -10.40 -10.26
N LEU A 62 9.81 -10.55 -9.47
CA LEU A 62 10.50 -9.45 -8.81
C LEU A 62 11.48 -8.75 -9.76
N ALA A 63 11.96 -7.58 -9.36
CA ALA A 63 12.89 -6.77 -10.15
C ALA A 63 14.24 -7.46 -10.44
N ASP A 64 14.64 -8.40 -9.59
CA ASP A 64 15.85 -9.23 -9.78
C ASP A 64 15.63 -10.43 -10.72
N GLY A 65 14.43 -10.59 -11.27
CA GLY A 65 14.05 -11.69 -12.15
C GLY A 65 13.64 -12.97 -11.43
N THR A 66 13.64 -12.99 -10.10
CA THR A 66 13.15 -14.13 -9.32
C THR A 66 11.63 -14.15 -9.24
N VAL A 67 11.05 -15.33 -9.01
CA VAL A 67 9.63 -15.47 -8.75
C VAL A 67 9.41 -15.65 -7.26
N SER A 68 8.64 -14.75 -6.65
CA SER A 68 8.20 -14.84 -5.27
C SER A 68 6.78 -15.41 -5.20
N VAL A 69 6.52 -16.23 -4.18
CA VAL A 69 5.21 -16.77 -3.84
C VAL A 69 4.79 -16.15 -2.52
N PHE A 70 3.58 -15.60 -2.46
CA PHE A 70 3.08 -14.90 -1.28
C PHE A 70 1.61 -15.21 -1.06
N ASP A 71 1.15 -15.06 0.18
CA ASP A 71 -0.27 -15.15 0.50
C ASP A 71 -0.97 -13.80 0.29
N VAL A 72 -2.26 -13.87 -0.04
CA VAL A 72 -3.12 -12.73 -0.35
C VAL A 72 -4.29 -12.71 0.61
N TYR A 73 -4.62 -11.53 1.13
CA TYR A 73 -5.63 -11.33 2.16
C TYR A 73 -6.64 -10.26 1.74
N ASP A 74 -7.85 -10.32 2.29
CA ASP A 74 -8.86 -9.27 2.08
C ASP A 74 -8.77 -8.20 3.18
N ALA A 75 -8.76 -6.92 2.78
CA ALA A 75 -8.80 -5.79 3.70
C ALA A 75 -9.68 -4.65 3.17
N THR A 76 -9.97 -3.69 4.04
CA THR A 76 -10.55 -2.39 3.66
C THR A 76 -9.61 -1.28 4.05
N VAL A 77 -9.41 -0.29 3.19
CA VAL A 77 -8.61 0.90 3.47
C VAL A 77 -9.50 2.14 3.45
N ASP A 78 -9.24 3.09 4.33
CA ASP A 78 -9.78 4.45 4.20
C ASP A 78 -8.95 5.20 3.16
N TRP A 79 -9.51 5.40 1.97
CA TRP A 79 -8.84 5.96 0.80
C TRP A 79 -9.54 7.23 0.32
N ASN A 80 -8.88 8.38 0.49
CA ASN A 80 -9.39 9.69 0.06
C ASN A 80 -10.81 10.02 0.59
N GLY A 81 -11.10 9.62 1.84
CA GLY A 81 -12.39 9.81 2.48
C GLY A 81 -13.46 8.75 2.16
N GLU A 82 -13.13 7.75 1.33
CA GLU A 82 -13.99 6.61 0.99
C GLU A 82 -13.39 5.30 1.51
N GLN A 83 -14.22 4.34 1.90
CA GLN A 83 -13.76 2.98 2.18
C GLN A 83 -13.62 2.18 0.89
N ARG A 84 -12.49 1.50 0.72
CA ARG A 84 -12.23 0.63 -0.44
C ARG A 84 -11.77 -0.73 0.00
N SER A 85 -12.44 -1.78 -0.48
CA SER A 85 -11.96 -3.15 -0.34
C SER A 85 -10.85 -3.42 -1.35
N LEU A 86 -9.78 -4.08 -0.91
CA LEU A 86 -8.63 -4.41 -1.76
C LEU A 86 -7.97 -5.71 -1.29
N GLU A 87 -7.12 -6.25 -2.15
CA GLU A 87 -6.23 -7.37 -1.82
C GLU A 87 -4.97 -6.83 -1.12
N ILE A 88 -4.55 -7.48 -0.05
CA ILE A 88 -3.25 -7.27 0.60
C ILE A 88 -2.33 -8.40 0.15
N HIS A 89 -1.17 -8.03 -0.38
CA HIS A 89 -0.13 -8.95 -0.79
C HIS A 89 0.91 -9.05 0.32
N GLU A 90 1.03 -10.21 0.96
CA GLU A 90 2.03 -10.39 2.02
C GLU A 90 3.45 -10.24 1.45
N ALA A 91 4.26 -9.38 2.08
CA ALA A 91 5.66 -9.21 1.72
C ALA A 91 6.48 -8.85 2.96
N ASP A 92 7.66 -9.47 3.09
CA ASP A 92 8.64 -9.14 4.14
C ASP A 92 9.42 -7.88 3.73
N SER A 93 8.72 -6.75 3.67
CA SER A 93 9.26 -5.45 3.28
C SER A 93 8.46 -4.31 3.94
N THR A 94 8.98 -3.08 3.81
CA THR A 94 8.15 -1.89 4.03
C THR A 94 6.86 -2.00 3.19
N PRO A 95 5.69 -1.66 3.74
CA PRO A 95 4.43 -1.62 2.99
C PRO A 95 4.55 -0.78 1.72
N LEU A 96 4.04 -1.30 0.61
CA LEU A 96 4.07 -0.67 -0.70
C LEU A 96 2.66 -0.39 -1.19
N VAL A 97 2.40 0.82 -1.65
CA VAL A 97 1.20 1.20 -2.39
C VAL A 97 1.49 1.12 -3.87
N GLY A 98 0.79 0.23 -4.57
CA GLY A 98 1.02 -0.03 -5.98
C GLY A 98 0.04 0.69 -6.92
N MET A 99 0.31 0.52 -8.21
CA MET A 99 -0.38 1.16 -9.33
C MET A 99 -1.87 0.84 -9.39
N GLU A 100 -2.32 -0.31 -8.87
CA GLU A 100 -3.74 -0.66 -8.86
C GLU A 100 -4.54 0.28 -7.95
N LEU A 101 -4.02 0.57 -6.76
CA LEU A 101 -4.70 1.40 -5.77
C LEU A 101 -4.72 2.89 -6.18
N ILE A 102 -3.62 3.37 -6.77
CA ILE A 102 -3.49 4.76 -7.20
C ILE A 102 -4.05 5.01 -8.61
N LYS A 103 -4.54 3.98 -9.31
CA LYS A 103 -5.14 4.13 -10.64
C LYS A 103 -6.30 5.13 -10.58
N GLY A 104 -6.27 6.11 -11.50
CA GLY A 104 -7.26 7.20 -11.53
C GLY A 104 -6.90 8.39 -10.64
N TYR A 105 -5.67 8.45 -10.13
CA TYR A 105 -5.11 9.60 -9.42
C TYR A 105 -3.90 10.17 -10.17
N GLU A 106 -3.71 11.49 -10.08
CA GLU A 106 -2.46 12.17 -10.38
C GLU A 106 -1.53 12.06 -9.17
N LEU A 107 -0.32 11.53 -9.39
CA LEU A 107 0.74 11.49 -8.40
C LEU A 107 1.73 12.64 -8.65
N ARG A 108 1.95 13.47 -7.63
CA ARG A 108 3.01 14.49 -7.63
C ARG A 108 3.94 14.25 -6.45
N ILE A 109 5.24 14.32 -6.72
CA ILE A 109 6.29 14.10 -5.72
C ILE A 109 7.30 15.25 -5.86
N GLN A 110 7.58 15.93 -4.76
CA GLN A 110 8.74 16.82 -4.63
C GLN A 110 9.92 15.98 -4.14
N VAL A 111 10.80 15.58 -5.05
CA VAL A 111 11.90 14.61 -4.77
C VAL A 111 13.05 15.27 -4.01
N THR A 112 12.82 15.54 -2.73
CA THR A 112 13.77 16.06 -1.74
C THR A 112 13.28 15.63 -0.36
N GLU A 113 14.16 15.38 0.61
CA GLU A 113 13.76 15.08 2.00
C GLU A 113 12.74 16.11 2.52
N GLY A 114 11.63 15.62 3.09
CA GLY A 114 10.51 16.44 3.58
C GLY A 114 9.63 17.05 2.47
N GLY A 115 9.92 16.79 1.20
CA GLY A 115 9.14 17.26 0.07
C GLY A 115 7.73 16.64 0.03
N ALA A 116 6.76 17.39 -0.49
CA ALA A 116 5.37 16.95 -0.52
C ALA A 116 5.14 15.79 -1.51
N VAL A 117 4.32 14.83 -1.08
CA VAL A 117 3.72 13.78 -1.92
C VAL A 117 2.22 13.99 -1.95
N THR A 118 1.61 14.03 -3.13
CA THR A 118 0.14 14.19 -3.26
C THR A 118 -0.44 13.23 -4.28
N LEU A 119 -1.57 12.62 -3.91
CA LEU A 119 -2.45 11.90 -4.82
C LEU A 119 -3.77 12.65 -4.94
N GLU A 120 -4.06 13.14 -6.14
CA GLU A 120 -5.29 13.87 -6.47
C GLU A 120 -6.13 13.07 -7.46
N ARG A 121 -7.42 12.90 -7.18
CA ARG A 121 -8.30 12.09 -8.05
C ARG A 121 -8.44 12.81 -9.41
N LEU A 122 -8.25 12.07 -10.49
CA LEU A 122 -8.48 12.59 -11.84
C LEU A 122 -9.99 12.78 -12.06
N SER A 123 -10.34 13.90 -12.70
CA SER A 123 -11.71 14.27 -13.11
C SER A 123 -12.21 13.46 -14.29
#